data_AF-A0A0C7KA82-F1
#
_entry.id   AF-A0A0C7KA82-F1
#
_cell.length_a   1.000
_cell.length_b   1.000
_cell.length_c   1.000
_cell.angle_alpha   90.00
_cell.angle_beta   90.00
_cell.angle_gamma   90.00
#
_symmetry.space_group_name_H-M   'P 1'
#
loop_
_entity.id
_entity.type
_entity.pdbx_description
1 polymer ?
#
loop_
_entity_poly.entity_id
_entity_poly.type
_entity_poly.pdbx_seq_one_letter_code
_entity_poly.pdbx_strand_id
1 'polypeptide(L)'
;MIVMAISNEYLPLPFGVAGYYPPGSEIGRNPQFCEDNREKTMKFVIYGRENCSFCKRAVELAKQLQGHGYGEYQYIDIVAAGIDKQKLSEMVGKPVETIPQVFLDDVPIGGYTEFAAFASTL
;
A
#
# COMPACT_ATOMS: atom_id res chain seq x y z
N MET A 1 52.63 -40.45 -33.59
CA MET A 1 51.35 -40.02 -34.16
C MET A 1 51.27 -38.52 -33.89
N ILE A 2 51.58 -37.63 -34.84
CA ILE A 2 50.73 -37.24 -35.98
C ILE A 2 49.39 -36.79 -35.39
N VAL A 3 48.95 -35.52 -35.39
CA VAL A 3 49.03 -34.40 -36.35
C VAL A 3 48.59 -33.11 -35.62
N MET A 4 49.29 -31.99 -35.80
CA MET A 4 48.92 -30.83 -36.68
C MET A 4 47.55 -30.22 -36.32
N ALA A 5 47.51 -29.02 -35.71
CA ALA A 5 47.66 -27.70 -36.34
C ALA A 5 46.51 -27.37 -37.30
N ILE A 6 45.80 -26.26 -37.05
CA ILE A 6 45.44 -25.16 -37.97
C ILE A 6 44.50 -24.20 -37.20
N SER A 7 44.95 -22.95 -36.93
CA SER A 7 44.70 -21.74 -37.73
C SER A 7 43.47 -20.98 -37.21
N ASN A 8 43.64 -19.75 -36.70
CA ASN A 8 43.62 -18.51 -37.51
C ASN A 8 42.17 -18.29 -38.02
N GLU A 9 41.44 -17.22 -37.71
CA GLU A 9 41.79 -15.82 -37.95
C GLU A 9 40.69 -14.91 -37.35
N TYR A 10 41.09 -13.75 -36.81
CA TYR A 10 40.47 -12.43 -36.99
C TYR A 10 38.96 -12.14 -36.74
N LEU A 11 38.71 -11.44 -35.62
CA LEU A 11 38.19 -10.06 -35.48
C LEU A 11 37.38 -9.40 -36.63
N PRO A 12 36.41 -8.53 -36.27
CA PRO A 12 36.74 -7.09 -36.24
C PRO A 12 36.34 -6.32 -34.96
N LEU A 13 37.17 -5.30 -34.68
CA LEU A 13 37.09 -4.19 -33.71
C LEU A 13 35.94 -3.21 -34.08
N PRO A 14 35.82 -1.95 -33.56
CA PRO A 14 36.39 -1.24 -32.40
C PRO A 14 35.25 -0.50 -31.61
N PHE A 15 35.59 0.54 -30.85
CA PHE A 15 34.77 1.41 -29.99
C PHE A 15 34.86 0.96 -28.53
N GLY A 16 35.82 1.43 -27.75
CA GLY A 16 36.24 2.83 -27.68
C GLY A 16 35.71 3.38 -26.36
N VAL A 17 36.65 3.97 -25.62
CA VAL A 17 36.50 4.82 -24.44
C VAL A 17 36.17 4.14 -23.11
N ALA A 18 37.14 4.27 -22.20
CA ALA A 18 36.91 4.34 -20.78
C ALA A 18 35.89 5.45 -20.50
N GLY A 19 34.65 5.06 -20.22
CA GLY A 19 33.62 5.92 -19.69
C GLY A 19 33.23 5.41 -18.31
N TYR A 20 33.59 6.16 -17.28
CA TYR A 20 32.89 6.12 -16.00
C TYR A 20 31.38 6.27 -16.24
N TYR A 21 30.56 5.32 -15.78
CA TYR A 21 29.12 5.50 -15.51
C TYR A 21 28.59 4.28 -14.72
N PRO A 22 27.53 4.43 -13.92
CA PRO A 22 27.43 5.03 -12.59
C PRO A 22 27.26 3.94 -11.49
N PRO A 23 27.25 4.26 -10.18
CA PRO A 23 26.59 3.37 -9.21
C PRO A 23 25.07 3.41 -9.47
N GLY A 24 24.56 2.41 -10.18
CA GLY A 24 23.16 2.34 -10.59
C GLY A 24 22.81 1.06 -11.37
N SER A 25 23.42 -0.07 -11.02
CA SER A 25 23.11 -1.36 -11.66
C SER A 25 21.78 -1.92 -11.13
N GLU A 26 20.73 -1.74 -11.92
CA GLU A 26 19.41 -2.36 -11.80
C GLU A 26 19.47 -3.85 -12.17
N ILE A 27 20.29 -4.62 -11.48
CA ILE A 27 20.29 -6.09 -11.59
C ILE A 27 19.10 -6.66 -10.82
N GLY A 28 18.05 -6.99 -11.57
CA GLY A 28 17.15 -8.12 -11.30
C GLY A 28 16.70 -8.32 -9.86
N ARG A 29 15.94 -7.37 -9.30
CA ARG A 29 15.01 -7.67 -8.22
C ARG A 29 13.60 -7.73 -8.79
N ASN A 30 12.98 -8.89 -8.62
CA ASN A 30 11.54 -9.14 -8.70
C ASN A 30 10.74 -7.90 -8.22
N PRO A 31 9.70 -7.42 -8.93
CA PRO A 31 8.91 -6.26 -8.50
C PRO A 31 8.08 -6.50 -7.23
N GLN A 32 8.10 -7.71 -6.67
CA GLN A 32 7.48 -8.00 -5.38
C GLN A 32 8.50 -7.80 -4.26
N PHE A 33 8.12 -6.93 -3.32
CA PHE A 33 8.68 -6.72 -1.99
C PHE A 33 9.82 -5.70 -1.83
N CYS A 34 9.44 -4.42 -1.85
CA CYS A 34 9.91 -3.51 -0.80
C CYS A 34 9.15 -3.86 0.48
N GLU A 35 9.61 -4.88 1.19
CA GLU A 35 9.12 -5.21 2.52
C GLU A 35 9.77 -4.20 3.46
N ASP A 36 9.23 -2.98 3.48
CA ASP A 36 9.61 -1.96 4.45
C ASP A 36 9.18 -2.48 5.82
N ASN A 37 10.12 -3.13 6.50
CA ASN A 37 10.10 -3.40 7.93
C ASN A 37 10.22 -2.07 8.71
N ARG A 38 9.26 -1.18 8.51
CA ARG A 38 9.02 -0.02 9.35
C ARG A 38 7.95 -0.41 10.34
N GLU A 39 8.19 -0.13 11.61
CA GLU A 39 7.22 -0.23 12.71
C GLU A 39 5.83 0.16 12.21
N LYS A 40 4.99 -0.85 11.93
CA LYS A 40 3.71 -0.64 11.27
C LYS A 40 2.75 -0.07 12.31
N THR A 41 2.68 1.26 12.39
CA THR A 41 1.61 1.95 13.10
C THR A 41 0.28 1.59 12.44
N MET A 42 -0.73 1.27 13.25
CA MET A 42 -2.04 0.89 12.73
C MET A 42 -2.63 2.04 11.91
N LYS A 43 -3.00 1.78 10.66
CA LYS A 43 -3.62 2.79 9.79
C LYS A 43 -5.12 2.58 9.73
N PHE A 44 -5.87 3.51 10.33
CA PHE A 44 -7.33 3.52 10.31
C PHE A 44 -7.84 4.35 9.14
N VAL A 45 -8.49 3.74 8.15
CA VAL A 45 -9.12 4.46 7.04
C VAL A 45 -10.64 4.42 7.22
N ILE A 46 -11.24 5.59 7.40
CA ILE A 46 -12.68 5.75 7.63
C ILE A 46 -13.31 6.29 6.37
N TYR A 47 -14.11 5.46 5.71
CA TYR A 47 -14.94 5.85 4.58
C TYR A 47 -16.29 6.32 5.09
N GLY A 48 -16.60 7.58 4.81
CA GLY A 48 -17.81 8.22 5.26
C GLY A 48 -18.34 9.26 4.29
N ARG A 49 -19.38 9.95 4.74
CA ARG A 49 -19.91 11.15 4.08
C ARG A 49 -20.00 12.27 5.10
N GLU A 50 -19.75 13.51 4.68
CA GLU A 50 -19.82 14.70 5.53
C GLU A 50 -21.17 14.85 6.27
N ASN A 51 -22.27 14.42 5.63
CA ASN A 51 -23.63 14.52 6.15
C ASN A 51 -24.05 13.24 6.91
N CYS A 52 -23.21 12.76 7.83
CA CYS A 52 -23.51 11.60 8.68
C CYS A 52 -23.03 11.82 10.12
N SER A 53 -23.94 11.70 11.08
CA SER A 53 -23.65 11.82 12.51
C SER A 53 -22.73 10.71 13.03
N PHE A 54 -22.88 9.48 12.53
CA PHE A 54 -22.03 8.35 12.92
C PHE A 54 -20.60 8.46 12.37
N CYS A 55 -20.41 9.00 11.16
CA CYS A 55 -19.08 9.25 10.60
C CYS A 55 -18.27 10.22 11.47
N LYS A 56 -18.91 11.30 11.96
CA LYS A 56 -18.24 12.27 12.85
C LYS A 56 -17.74 11.62 14.15
N ARG A 57 -18.55 10.72 14.74
CA ARG A 57 -18.15 9.96 15.93
C ARG A 57 -16.98 9.02 15.67
N ALA A 58 -16.98 8.33 14.51
CA ALA A 58 -15.86 7.47 14.13
C ALA A 58 -14.55 8.26 13.99
N VAL A 59 -14.59 9.44 13.37
CA VAL A 59 -13.43 10.33 13.23
C VAL A 59 -12.93 10.81 14.59
N GLU A 60 -13.84 11.19 15.50
CA GLU A 60 -13.47 11.62 16.85
C GLU A 60 -12.76 10.50 17.62
N LEU A 61 -13.31 9.28 17.58
CA LEU A 61 -12.70 8.10 18.20
C LEU A 61 -11.30 7.80 17.62
N ALA A 62 -11.16 7.88 16.30
CA ALA A 62 -9.87 7.64 15.65
C ALA A 62 -8.84 8.73 15.97
N LYS A 63 -9.29 9.98 16.11
CA LYS A 63 -8.46 11.09 16.59
C LYS A 63 -8.00 10.88 18.03
N GLN A 64 -8.86 10.34 18.90
CA GLN A 64 -8.46 9.95 20.25
C GLN A 64 -7.39 8.86 20.19
N LEU A 65 -7.59 7.79 19.43
CA LEU A 65 -6.60 6.71 19.28
C LEU A 65 -5.25 7.23 18.76
N GLN A 66 -5.27 8.13 17.79
CA GLN A 66 -4.06 8.78 17.29
C GLN A 66 -3.37 9.64 18.36
N GLY A 67 -4.14 10.40 19.15
CA GLY A 67 -3.60 11.17 20.27
C GLY A 67 -2.97 10.31 21.36
N HIS A 68 -3.42 9.06 21.51
CA HIS A 68 -2.85 8.08 22.43
C HIS A 68 -1.64 7.33 21.85
N GLY A 69 -1.34 7.51 20.56
CA GLY A 69 -0.21 6.85 19.89
C GLY A 69 -0.49 5.44 19.37
N TYR A 70 -1.75 5.01 19.27
CA TYR A 70 -2.11 3.69 18.74
C TYR A 70 -1.91 3.58 17.22
N GLY A 71 -1.98 4.69 16.50
CA GLY A 71 -1.86 4.68 15.05
C GLY A 71 -2.28 5.99 14.38
N GLU A 72 -2.31 5.98 13.06
CA GLU A 72 -2.75 7.12 12.24
C GLU A 72 -4.15 6.86 11.70
N TYR A 73 -4.97 7.91 11.63
CA TYR A 73 -6.27 7.81 10.99
C TYR A 73 -6.36 8.69 9.74
N GLN A 74 -7.17 8.25 8.79
CA GLN A 74 -7.44 8.94 7.54
C GLN A 74 -8.94 8.89 7.27
N TYR A 75 -9.57 10.05 7.12
CA TYR A 75 -10.97 10.15 6.73
C TYR A 75 -11.05 10.38 5.22
N ILE A 76 -11.82 9.52 4.53
CA ILE A 76 -12.08 9.60 3.10
C ILE A 76 -13.57 9.85 2.91
N ASP A 77 -13.90 11.00 2.33
CA ASP A 77 -15.26 11.28 1.91
C ASP A 77 -15.53 10.60 0.56
N ILE A 78 -16.47 9.65 0.56
CA ILE A 78 -16.78 8.84 -0.62
C ILE A 78 -17.41 9.67 -1.74
N VAL A 79 -18.12 10.75 -1.39
CA VAL A 79 -18.76 11.66 -2.35
C VAL A 79 -17.70 12.54 -3.00
N ALA A 80 -16.79 13.10 -2.20
CA ALA A 80 -15.69 13.93 -2.70
C ALA A 80 -14.66 13.12 -3.52
N ALA A 81 -14.39 11.88 -3.13
CA ALA A 81 -13.47 10.98 -3.82
C ALA A 81 -14.08 10.34 -5.09
N GLY A 82 -15.39 10.51 -5.33
CA GLY A 82 -16.10 9.83 -6.42
C GLY A 82 -16.14 8.30 -6.27
N ILE A 83 -15.98 7.80 -5.04
CA ILE A 83 -16.03 6.38 -4.72
C ILE A 83 -17.48 6.05 -4.36
N ASP A 84 -18.15 5.26 -5.21
CA ASP A 84 -19.51 4.83 -4.90
C ASP A 84 -19.53 3.66 -3.90
N LYS A 85 -20.68 3.45 -3.24
CA LYS A 85 -20.96 2.30 -2.37
C LYS A 85 -20.71 0.97 -3.07
N GLN A 86 -20.91 0.89 -4.39
CA GLN A 86 -20.58 -0.31 -5.17
C GLN A 86 -19.08 -0.63 -5.09
N LYS A 87 -18.22 0.38 -5.20
CA LYS A 87 -16.77 0.20 -5.14
C LYS A 87 -16.32 -0.24 -3.76
N LEU A 88 -16.94 0.29 -2.72
CA LEU A 88 -16.76 -0.18 -1.34
C LEU A 88 -17.21 -1.64 -1.18
N SER A 89 -18.35 -2.01 -1.73
CA SER A 89 -18.85 -3.38 -1.66
C SER A 89 -17.95 -4.37 -2.41
N GLU A 90 -17.34 -3.94 -3.51
CA GLU A 90 -16.32 -4.71 -4.26
C GLU A 90 -15.03 -4.88 -3.43
N MET A 91 -14.55 -3.83 -2.77
CA MET A 91 -13.37 -3.90 -1.89
C MET A 91 -13.61 -4.76 -0.64
N VAL A 92 -14.79 -4.69 -0.04
CA VAL A 92 -15.15 -5.47 1.16
C VAL A 92 -15.52 -6.91 0.80
N GLY A 93 -15.90 -7.18 -0.45
CA GLY A 93 -16.43 -8.47 -0.89
C GLY A 93 -17.81 -8.81 -0.30
N LYS A 94 -18.48 -7.84 0.32
CA LYS A 94 -19.82 -7.96 0.90
C LYS A 94 -20.65 -6.72 0.55
N PRO A 95 -21.98 -6.84 0.40
CA PRO A 95 -22.84 -5.69 0.22
C PRO A 95 -22.72 -4.75 1.43
N VAL A 96 -22.11 -3.59 1.21
CA VAL A 96 -22.01 -2.53 2.21
C VAL A 96 -23.21 -1.61 2.04
N GLU A 97 -24.20 -1.76 2.90
CA GLU A 97 -25.39 -0.89 2.90
C GLU A 97 -25.26 0.27 3.90
N THR A 98 -24.38 0.12 4.89
CA THR A 98 -24.24 1.04 6.01
C THR A 98 -22.91 1.77 5.97
N ILE A 99 -22.97 3.04 6.39
CA ILE A 99 -21.80 3.90 6.63
C ILE A 99 -21.84 4.36 8.09
N PRO A 100 -20.70 4.67 8.73
CA PRO A 100 -19.32 4.62 8.21
C PRO A 100 -18.79 3.20 7.99
N GLN A 101 -17.85 3.02 7.06
CA GLN A 101 -17.02 1.82 6.96
C GLN A 101 -15.60 2.15 7.38
N VAL A 102 -15.04 1.35 8.28
CA VAL A 102 -13.69 1.49 8.79
C VAL A 102 -12.83 0.34 8.27
N PHE A 103 -11.61 0.68 7.86
CA PHE A 103 -10.59 -0.24 7.41
C PHE A 103 -9.36 -0.07 8.30
N LEU A 104 -8.73 -1.19 8.62
CA LEU A 104 -7.46 -1.27 9.31
C LEU A 104 -6.46 -1.83 8.32
N ASP A 105 -5.49 -1.03 7.89
CA ASP A 105 -4.45 -1.50 6.95
C ASP A 105 -5.02 -2.18 5.70
N ASP A 106 -6.00 -1.52 5.07
CA ASP A 106 -6.73 -2.00 3.89
C ASP A 106 -7.61 -3.24 4.13
N VAL A 107 -7.73 -3.71 5.38
CA VAL A 107 -8.65 -4.76 5.79
C VAL A 107 -9.94 -4.15 6.33
N PRO A 108 -11.12 -4.49 5.78
CA PRO A 108 -12.38 -3.98 6.30
C PRO A 108 -12.70 -4.61 7.66
N ILE A 109 -12.77 -3.79 8.70
CA ILE A 109 -13.19 -4.25 10.04
C ILE A 109 -14.71 -4.19 10.19
N GLY A 110 -15.37 -3.25 9.50
CA GLY A 110 -16.83 -3.09 9.56
C GLY A 110 -17.25 -1.65 9.82
N GLY A 111 -18.35 -1.48 10.57
CA GLY A 111 -18.94 -0.18 10.85
C GLY A 111 -18.39 0.50 12.12
N TYR A 112 -19.10 1.54 12.58
CA TYR A 112 -18.75 2.25 13.82
C TYR A 112 -18.70 1.32 15.05
N THR A 113 -19.63 0.36 15.16
CA THR A 113 -19.70 -0.55 16.31
C THR A 113 -18.45 -1.43 16.42
N GLU A 114 -18.00 -2.02 15.31
CA GLU A 114 -16.77 -2.82 15.27
C GLU A 114 -15.55 -1.98 15.59
N PHE A 115 -15.49 -0.75 15.07
CA PHE A 115 -14.40 0.16 15.36
C PHE A 115 -14.35 0.58 16.84
N ALA A 116 -15.51 0.84 17.46
CA ALA A 116 -15.60 1.14 18.88
C ALA A 116 -15.21 -0.06 19.76
N ALA A 117 -15.62 -1.27 19.37
CA ALA A 117 -15.18 -2.49 20.04
C ALA A 117 -13.67 -2.67 19.94
N PHE A 118 -13.09 -2.50 18.75
CA PHE A 118 -11.65 -2.56 18.52
C PHE A 118 -10.89 -1.53 19.36
N ALA A 119 -11.34 -0.27 19.35
CA ALA A 119 -10.76 0.80 20.17
C ALA A 119 -10.78 0.48 21.68
N SER A 120 -11.77 -0.29 22.14
CA SER A 120 -11.89 -0.70 23.54
C SER A 120 -10.97 -1.88 23.92
N THR A 121 -10.34 -2.54 22.93
CA THR A 121 -9.40 -3.65 23.14
C THR A 121 -7.93 -3.22 23.14
N LEU A 122 -7.65 -1.98 22.72
CA LEU A 122 -6.34 -1.34 22.70
C LEU A 122 -6.03 -0.68 24.06
#